data_AF-A0A530GET1-F1
#
_entry.id   AF-A0A530GET1-F1
#
_cell.length_a   1.000
_cell.length_b   1.000
_cell.length_c   1.000
_cell.angle_alpha   90.00
_cell.angle_beta   90.00
_cell.angle_gamma   90.00
#
_symmetry.space_group_name_H-M   'P 1'
#
loop_
_entity.id
_entity.type
_entity.pdbx_description
1 polymer ?
#
loop_
_entity_poly.entity_id
_entity_poly.type
_entity_poly.pdbx_seq_one_letter_code
_entity_poly.pdbx_strand_id
1 'polypeptide(L)'
;FQNPFDTMNPSHTVGSQIIRTLEKFNVGKTVAERRQRMLELLDLVKLPRAFETRKPRQLSGGQKQRIGVARAFAGDAKVVVADEPVSALDVSVQAAVT
;
A
#
# COMPACT_ATOMS: atom_id res chain seq x y z
N PHE A 1 -8.53 17.90 0.88
CA PHE A 1 -9.25 16.62 0.80
C PHE A 1 -9.42 16.24 -0.67
N GLN A 2 -8.41 15.60 -1.26
CA GLN A 2 -8.45 15.18 -2.66
C GLN A 2 -8.73 13.67 -2.71
N ASN A 3 -9.63 13.28 -3.61
CA ASN A 3 -10.12 11.92 -3.78
C ASN A 3 -9.02 10.86 -3.65
N PRO A 4 -9.10 9.92 -2.67
CA PRO A 4 -8.14 8.83 -2.50
C PRO A 4 -7.95 7.97 -3.77
N PHE A 5 -8.94 8.02 -4.68
CA PHE A 5 -9.05 7.18 -5.87
C PHE A 5 -8.14 7.61 -7.03
N ASP A 6 -7.67 8.86 -7.08
CA ASP A 6 -6.87 9.40 -8.21
C ASP A 6 -5.35 9.27 -8.03
N THR A 7 -4.88 8.72 -6.91
CA THR A 7 -3.44 8.59 -6.64
C THR A 7 -2.78 7.37 -7.27
N MET A 8 -3.57 6.50 -7.92
CA MET A 8 -3.06 5.28 -8.58
C MET A 8 -3.05 5.45 -10.09
N ASN A 9 -1.88 5.27 -10.71
CA ASN A 9 -1.77 5.32 -12.17
C ASN A 9 -2.34 4.01 -12.76
N PRO A 10 -3.39 4.07 -13.61
CA PRO A 10 -4.08 2.90 -14.14
C PRO A 10 -3.22 2.05 -15.09
N SER A 11 -2.13 2.60 -15.62
CA SER A 11 -1.21 1.90 -16.52
C SER A 11 -0.23 0.98 -15.78
N HIS A 12 -0.06 1.17 -14.47
CA HIS A 12 0.91 0.43 -13.65
C HIS A 12 0.23 -0.60 -12.74
N THR A 13 0.94 -1.69 -12.44
CA THR A 13 0.47 -2.67 -11.46
C THR A 13 0.49 -2.09 -10.05
N VAL A 14 -0.21 -2.74 -9.11
CA VAL A 14 -0.13 -2.40 -7.68
C VAL A 14 1.30 -2.52 -7.18
N GLY A 15 1.98 -3.63 -7.47
CA GLY A 15 3.34 -3.89 -6.99
C GLY A 15 4.33 -2.82 -7.47
N SER A 16 4.28 -2.44 -8.74
CA SER A 16 5.17 -1.39 -9.28
C SER A 16 4.94 -0.02 -8.63
N GLN A 17 3.70 0.31 -8.27
CA GLN A 17 3.39 1.57 -7.59
C GLN A 17 3.87 1.58 -6.13
N ILE A 18 3.78 0.45 -5.44
CA ILE A 18 4.34 0.29 -4.08
C ILE A 18 5.87 0.35 -4.14
N ILE A 19 6.51 -0.38 -5.06
CA ILE A 19 7.97 -0.37 -5.25
C ILE A 19 8.47 1.04 -5.57
N ARG A 20 7.81 1.78 -6.45
CA ARG A 20 8.16 3.19 -6.73
C ARG A 20 8.06 4.08 -5.49
N THR A 21 7.13 3.76 -4.59
CA THR A 21 7.00 4.48 -3.31
C THR A 21 8.18 4.14 -2.39
N LEU A 22 8.58 2.88 -2.30
CA LEU A 22 9.77 2.44 -1.56
C LEU A 22 11.05 3.09 -2.09
N GLU A 23 11.22 3.15 -3.41
CA GLU A 23 12.35 3.83 -4.07
C GLU A 23 12.40 5.32 -3.70
N LYS A 24 11.25 5.99 -3.72
CA LYS A 24 11.15 7.41 -3.35
C LYS A 24 11.56 7.68 -1.90
N PHE A 25 11.32 6.73 -1.00
CA PHE A 25 11.70 6.81 0.41
C PHE A 25 13.08 6.18 0.71
N ASN A 26 13.84 5.77 -0.32
CA ASN A 26 15.12 5.07 -0.16
C ASN A 26 15.04 3.78 0.70
N VAL A 27 13.90 3.09 0.65
CA VAL A 27 13.69 1.82 1.35
C VAL A 27 14.10 0.65 0.46
N GLY A 28 14.94 -0.24 1.00
CA GLY A 28 15.54 -1.37 0.28
C GLY A 28 16.70 -0.94 -0.62
N LYS A 29 17.81 -1.66 -0.52
CA LYS A 29 19.04 -1.47 -1.31
C LYS A 29 18.99 -2.23 -2.63
N THR A 30 18.31 -3.38 -2.66
CA THR A 30 18.20 -4.24 -3.85
C THR A 30 16.76 -4.36 -4.35
N VAL A 31 16.60 -4.80 -5.61
CA VAL A 31 15.29 -5.11 -6.20
C VAL A 31 14.57 -6.20 -5.40
N ALA A 32 15.31 -7.22 -4.94
CA ALA A 32 14.76 -8.30 -4.14
C ALA A 32 14.24 -7.82 -2.78
N GLU A 33 14.99 -6.95 -2.09
CA GLU A 33 14.57 -6.34 -0.82
C GLU A 33 13.31 -5.48 -1.00
N ARG A 34 13.22 -4.69 -2.07
CA ARG A 34 12.02 -3.87 -2.35
C ARG A 34 10.81 -4.73 -2.67
N ARG A 35 11.00 -5.82 -3.41
CA ARG A 35 9.92 -6.77 -3.68
C ARG A 35 9.44 -7.41 -2.39
N GLN A 36 10.37 -7.88 -1.55
CA GLN A 36 10.03 -8.48 -0.26
C GLN A 36 9.26 -7.50 0.63
N ARG A 37 9.74 -6.25 0.74
CA ARG A 37 9.05 -5.20 1.50
C ARG A 37 7.67 -4.87 0.92
N MET A 38 7.51 -4.86 -0.40
CA MET A 38 6.21 -4.67 -1.04
C MET A 38 5.23 -5.79 -0.68
N LEU A 39 5.68 -7.05 -0.61
CA LEU A 39 4.84 -8.17 -0.20
C LEU A 39 4.42 -8.05 1.27
N GLU A 40 5.34 -7.66 2.16
CA GLU A 40 5.02 -7.37 3.57
C GLU A 40 3.98 -6.26 3.71
N LEU A 41 4.06 -5.21 2.90
CA LEU A 41 3.07 -4.13 2.90
C LEU A 41 1.70 -4.60 2.44
N LEU A 42 1.62 -5.54 1.48
CA LEU A 42 0.36 -6.16 1.08
C LEU A 42 -0.21 -7.01 2.21
N ASP A 43 0.62 -7.80 2.88
CA ASP A 43 0.22 -8.63 4.03
C ASP A 43 -0.29 -7.75 5.18
N LEU A 44 0.38 -6.62 5.47
CA LEU A 44 0.01 -5.64 6.50
C LEU A 44 -1.40 -5.10 6.30
N VAL A 45 -1.82 -4.89 5.05
CA VAL A 45 -3.16 -4.41 4.71
C VAL A 45 -4.14 -5.55 4.37
N LYS A 46 -3.80 -6.80 4.72
CA LYS A 46 -4.58 -8.02 4.47
C LYS A 46 -5.02 -8.14 3.00
N LEU A 47 -4.11 -7.85 2.07
CA LEU A 47 -4.28 -8.09 0.64
C LEU A 47 -3.42 -9.28 0.20
N PRO A 48 -3.95 -10.22 -0.61
CA PRO A 48 -3.16 -11.35 -1.11
C PRO A 48 -1.95 -10.87 -1.92
N ARG A 49 -0.78 -11.49 -1.70
CA ARG A 49 0.46 -11.22 -2.45
C ARG A 49 0.31 -11.26 -3.97
N ALA A 50 -0.61 -12.07 -4.49
CA ALA A 50 -0.98 -12.13 -5.90
C ALA A 50 -1.49 -10.79 -6.47
N PHE A 51 -1.78 -9.79 -5.62
CA PHE A 51 -2.14 -8.45 -6.05
C PHE A 51 -0.96 -7.68 -6.65
N GLU A 52 0.29 -8.13 -6.46
CA GLU A 52 1.49 -7.47 -7.01
C GLU A 52 1.37 -7.22 -8.54
N THR A 53 0.71 -8.14 -9.26
CA THR A 53 0.54 -8.08 -10.72
C THR A 53 -0.77 -7.44 -11.16
N ARG A 54 -1.72 -7.20 -10.25
CA ARG A 54 -3.03 -6.63 -10.59
C ARG A 54 -2.91 -5.16 -10.95
N LYS A 55 -3.81 -4.68 -11.80
CA LYS A 55 -3.98 -3.27 -12.16
C LYS A 55 -5.07 -2.62 -11.31
N PRO A 56 -5.01 -1.29 -11.07
CA PRO A 56 -6.01 -0.57 -10.26
C PRO A 56 -7.46 -0.80 -10.71
N ARG A 57 -7.70 -0.99 -12.01
CA ARG A 57 -9.04 -1.24 -12.57
C ARG A 57 -9.66 -2.58 -12.12
N GLN A 58 -8.84 -3.53 -11.66
CA GLN A 58 -9.27 -4.86 -11.22
C GLN A 58 -9.58 -4.91 -9.71
N LEU A 59 -9.62 -3.75 -9.05
CA LEU A 59 -9.75 -3.64 -7.61
C LEU A 59 -11.05 -2.93 -7.24
N SER A 60 -11.72 -3.44 -6.21
CA SER A 60 -12.81 -2.73 -5.53
C SER A 60 -12.33 -1.44 -4.86
N GLY A 61 -13.26 -0.53 -4.54
CA GLY A 61 -12.94 0.71 -3.83
C GLY A 61 -12.16 0.48 -2.52
N GLY A 62 -12.60 -0.48 -1.69
CA GLY A 62 -11.92 -0.83 -0.43
C GLY A 62 -10.55 -1.48 -0.63
N GLN A 63 -10.31 -2.19 -1.73
CA GLN A 63 -8.97 -2.69 -2.06
C GLN A 63 -8.02 -1.55 -2.48
N LYS A 64 -8.53 -0.57 -3.23
CA LYS A 64 -7.74 0.63 -3.59
C LYS A 64 -7.38 1.46 -2.35
N GLN A 65 -8.33 1.65 -1.43
CA GLN A 65 -8.08 2.33 -0.15
C GLN A 65 -6.97 1.64 0.64
N ARG A 66 -7.02 0.30 0.77
CA ARG A 66 -5.97 -0.48 1.46
C ARG A 66 -4.60 -0.35 0.81
N ILE A 67 -4.51 -0.24 -0.52
CA ILE A 67 -3.23 0.05 -1.17
C ILE A 67 -2.73 1.47 -0.86
N GLY A 68 -3.64 2.45 -0.76
CA GLY A 68 -3.31 3.78 -0.27
C GLY A 68 -2.67 3.74 1.12
N VAL A 69 -3.25 2.95 2.03
CA VAL A 69 -2.71 2.70 3.37
C VAL A 69 -1.33 2.02 3.30
N ALA A 70 -1.17 0.96 2.51
CA ALA A 70 0.12 0.28 2.32
C ALA A 70 1.22 1.24 1.84
N ARG A 71 0.88 2.17 0.93
CA ARG A 71 1.81 3.20 0.44
C ARG A 71 2.18 4.23 1.52
N ALA A 72 1.26 4.56 2.43
CA ALA A 72 1.57 5.43 3.57
C ALA A 72 2.56 4.77 4.53
N PHE A 73 2.45 3.46 4.76
CA PHE A 73 3.39 2.69 5.59
C PHE A 73 4.73 2.37 4.89
N ALA A 74 4.82 2.51 3.57
CA ALA A 74 6.04 2.21 2.81
C ALA A 74 7.24 3.08 3.21
N GLY A 75 7.01 4.29 3.72
CA GLY A 75 8.06 5.22 4.15
C GLY A 75 8.50 5.07 5.61
N ASP A 76 8.19 3.95 6.27
CA ASP A 76 8.43 3.73 7.72
C ASP A 76 7.80 4.85 8.59
N ALA A 77 6.57 5.22 8.25
CA ALA A 77 5.86 6.28 8.92
C ALA A 77 5.58 5.90 10.38
N LYS A 78 6.26 6.59 11.33
CA LYS A 78 6.01 6.44 12.77
C LYS A 78 4.59 6.87 13.19
N VAL A 79 3.91 7.66 12.34
CA VAL A 79 2.55 8.15 12.55
C VAL A 79 1.84 8.19 11.19
N VAL A 80 0.66 7.59 11.11
CA VAL A 80 -0.24 7.69 9.94
C VAL A 80 -1.53 8.38 10.39
N VAL A 81 -1.86 9.51 9.78
CA VAL A 81 -3.12 10.22 10.02
C VAL A 81 -4.12 9.76 8.96
N ALA A 82 -5.16 9.06 9.38
CA ALA A 82 -6.26 8.63 8.52
C ALA A 82 -7.54 9.38 8.90
N ASP A 83 -8.18 9.98 7.91
CA ASP A 83 -9.54 10.51 8.04
C ASP A 83 -10.52 9.39 7.70
N GLU A 84 -11.49 9.12 8.58
CA GLU A 84 -12.37 7.93 8.59
C GLU A 84 -11.70 6.55 8.81
N PRO A 85 -11.15 6.27 10.01
CA PRO A 85 -10.39 5.04 10.27
C PRO A 85 -11.25 3.76 10.32
N VAL A 86 -12.56 3.82 10.56
CA VAL A 86 -13.31 2.58 10.85
C VAL A 86 -13.42 1.66 9.61
N SER A 87 -13.44 2.21 8.39
CA SER A 87 -13.57 1.41 7.16
C SER A 87 -12.24 0.89 6.60
N ALA A 88 -11.16 1.67 6.75
CA ALA A 88 -9.83 1.35 6.20
C ALA A 88 -8.84 0.83 7.25
N LEU A 89 -8.99 1.27 8.51
CA LEU A 89 -8.11 0.94 9.62
C LEU A 89 -8.54 -0.34 10.35
N ASP A 90 -9.81 -0.77 10.35
CA ASP A 90 -10.22 -2.05 10.97
C ASP A 90 -9.43 -3.27 10.41
N VAL A 91 -8.94 -3.15 9.19
CA VAL A 91 -8.13 -4.16 8.51
C VAL A 91 -6.62 -4.01 8.80
N SER A 92 -6.13 -2.81 9.18
CA SER A 92 -4.69 -2.47 9.31
C SER A 92 -4.21 -2.05 10.71
N VAL A 93 -5.10 -1.61 11.62
CA VAL A 93 -4.76 -1.21 13.03
C VAL A 93 -4.16 -2.37 13.80
N GLN A 94 -4.63 -3.60 13.58
CA GLN A 94 -4.05 -4.77 14.24
C GLN A 94 -2.61 -5.05 13.84
N ALA A 95 -2.13 -4.56 12.69
CA ALA A 95 -0.79 -4.83 12.19
C ALA A 95 0.26 -3.79 12.64
N ALA A 96 -0.16 -2.60 13.08
CA ALA A 96 0.73 -1.53 13.54
C ALA A 96 0.80 -1.39 15.07
N VAL A 97 -0.09 -2.08 15.81
CA VAL A 97 -0.12 -2.08 17.27
C VAL A 97 0.35 -3.46 17.78
N THR A 98 1.66 -3.68 17.76
CA THR A 98 2.38 -4.68 18.57
C THR A 98 3.82 -4.21 18.71
#